data_AF-A0A090LB88-F1
#
_entry.id   AF-A0A090LB88-F1
#
_cell.length_a   1.000
_cell.length_b   1.000
_cell.length_c   1.000
_cell.angle_alpha   90.00
_cell.angle_beta   90.00
_cell.angle_gamma   90.00
#
_symmetry.space_group_name_H-M   'P 1'
#
loop_
_entity.id
_entity.type
_entity.pdbx_description
1 polymer ?
#
loop_
_entity_poly.entity_id
_entity_poly.type
_entity_poly.pdbx_seq_one_letter_code
_entity_poly.pdbx_strand_id
1 'polypeptide(L)'
;MIVVYSITICNMCKSLVQNIKTNLNDGDSEILKKADKECDTVTNNNIILDPMCKTLVNREVNYIISELRNNKTPDQICQDLQFCPSIKLLN
;
A
#
# COMPACT_ATOMS: atom_id res chain seq x y z
N MET A 1 11.84 -19.03 -2.63
CA MET A 1 11.39 -18.45 -1.34
C MET A 1 11.28 -16.92 -1.38
N ILE A 2 12.22 -16.18 -2.00
CA ILE A 2 12.17 -14.70 -2.08
C ILE A 2 10.93 -14.19 -2.86
N VAL A 3 10.58 -14.83 -3.98
CA VAL A 3 9.50 -14.39 -4.87
C VAL A 3 8.09 -14.46 -4.26
N VAL A 4 7.84 -15.38 -3.34
CA VAL A 4 6.53 -15.54 -2.68
C VAL A 4 6.31 -14.41 -1.67
N TYR A 5 7.37 -14.06 -0.92
CA TYR A 5 7.34 -12.94 0.03
C TYR A 5 7.08 -11.61 -0.67
N SER A 6 7.67 -11.40 -1.86
CA SER A 6 7.41 -10.21 -2.67
C SER A 6 5.99 -10.14 -3.21
N ILE A 7 5.32 -11.28 -3.48
CA ILE A 7 3.93 -11.26 -3.97
C ILE A 7 2.97 -10.85 -2.85
N THR A 8 3.15 -11.37 -1.63
CA THR A 8 2.31 -10.99 -0.48
C THR A 8 2.46 -9.50 -0.16
N ILE A 9 3.70 -9.00 -0.09
CA ILE A 9 3.97 -7.57 0.17
C ILE A 9 3.41 -6.68 -0.95
N CYS A 10 3.56 -7.10 -2.20
CA CYS A 10 3.01 -6.39 -3.35
C CYS A 10 1.48 -6.29 -3.28
N ASN A 11 0.79 -7.39 -2.97
CA ASN A 11 -0.66 -7.39 -2.83
C ASN A 11 -1.12 -6.52 -1.65
N MET A 12 -0.43 -6.58 -0.51
CA MET A 12 -0.70 -5.70 0.63
C MET A 12 -0.57 -4.22 0.26
N CYS A 13 0.51 -3.86 -0.44
CA CYS A 13 0.69 -2.49 -0.93
C CYS A 13 -0.46 -2.07 -1.85
N LYS A 14 -0.83 -2.90 -2.84
CA LYS A 14 -1.90 -2.56 -3.78
C LYS A 14 -3.25 -2.39 -3.10
N SER A 15 -3.60 -3.29 -2.17
CA SER A 15 -4.82 -3.17 -1.38
C SER A 15 -4.84 -1.88 -0.57
N LEU A 16 -3.72 -1.54 0.09
CA LEU A 16 -3.59 -0.30 0.84
C LEU A 16 -3.75 0.94 -0.05
N VAL A 17 -3.03 1.00 -1.18
CA VAL A 17 -3.10 2.13 -2.11
C VAL A 17 -4.51 2.25 -2.71
N GLN A 18 -5.18 1.13 -2.99
CA GLN A 18 -6.55 1.12 -3.47
C GLN A 18 -7.55 1.59 -2.41
N ASN A 19 -7.34 1.23 -1.14
CA ASN A 19 -8.11 1.74 -0.02
C ASN A 19 -7.96 3.26 0.09
N ILE A 20 -6.73 3.78 0.08
CA ILE A 20 -6.46 5.23 0.12
C ILE A 20 -7.10 5.93 -1.08
N LYS A 21 -6.97 5.36 -2.29
CA LYS A 21 -7.59 5.89 -3.51
C LYS A 21 -9.10 6.05 -3.38
N THR A 22 -9.77 5.08 -2.78
CA THR A 22 -11.23 5.10 -2.59
C THR A 22 -11.67 6.20 -1.60
N ASN A 23 -10.76 6.62 -0.72
CA ASN A 23 -11.01 7.60 0.34
C ASN A 23 -10.32 8.95 0.10
N LEU A 24 -9.82 9.24 -1.12
CA LEU A 24 -9.07 10.47 -1.46
C LEU A 24 -9.79 11.79 -1.18
N ASN A 25 -11.12 11.76 -1.09
CA ASN A 25 -11.96 12.93 -0.82
C ASN A 25 -12.14 13.20 0.68
N ASP A 26 -11.67 12.30 1.54
CA ASP A 26 -11.71 12.48 2.98
C ASP A 26 -10.55 13.36 3.45
N GLY A 27 -10.62 13.85 4.69
CA GLY A 27 -9.49 14.52 5.32
C GLY A 27 -8.34 13.55 5.60
N ASP A 28 -7.10 14.02 5.52
CA ASP A 28 -5.89 13.21 5.68
C ASP A 28 -5.89 12.33 6.95
N SER A 29 -6.43 12.83 8.07
CA SER A 29 -6.56 12.08 9.32
C SER A 29 -7.52 10.88 9.22
N GLU A 30 -8.59 10.99 8.43
CA GLU A 30 -9.54 9.90 8.22
C GLU A 30 -8.97 8.87 7.25
N ILE A 31 -8.26 9.33 6.22
CA ILE A 31 -7.51 8.46 5.29
C ILE A 31 -6.50 7.61 6.08
N LEU A 32 -5.71 8.22 6.96
CA LEU A 32 -4.74 7.51 7.79
C LEU A 32 -5.41 6.44 8.65
N LYS A 33 -6.53 6.77 9.30
CA LYS A 33 -7.29 5.83 10.14
C LYS A 33 -7.87 4.66 9.34
N LYS A 34 -8.38 4.91 8.14
CA LYS A 34 -8.91 3.87 7.24
C LYS A 34 -7.80 2.99 6.68
N ALA A 35 -6.67 3.58 6.33
CA ALA A 35 -5.46 2.87 5.91
C ALA A 35 -4.89 1.97 7.02
N ASP A 36 -4.87 2.45 8.28
CA ASP A 36 -4.44 1.67 9.44
C ASP A 36 -5.38 0.47 9.67
N LYS A 37 -6.70 0.67 9.55
CA LYS A 37 -7.69 -0.41 9.65
C LYS A 37 -7.64 -1.40 8.50
N GLU A 38 -7.24 -0.95 7.31
CA GLU A 38 -7.01 -1.85 6.17
C GLU A 38 -5.92 -2.87 6.52
N CYS A 39 -4.87 -2.47 7.26
CA CYS A 39 -3.82 -3.38 7.71
C CYS A 39 -4.35 -4.54 8.55
N ASP A 40 -5.29 -4.29 9.48
CA ASP A 40 -5.92 -5.35 10.26
C ASP A 40 -6.60 -6.39 9.34
N THR A 41 -7.19 -5.91 8.25
CA THR A 41 -7.94 -6.72 7.28
C THR A 41 -7.00 -7.51 6.37
N VAL A 42 -6.04 -6.86 5.71
CA VAL A 42 -5.13 -7.57 4.78
C VAL A 42 -4.17 -8.52 5.47
N THR A 43 -3.85 -8.27 6.74
CA THR A 43 -2.97 -9.14 7.52
C THR A 43 -3.73 -10.20 8.32
N ASN A 44 -5.07 -10.18 8.30
CA ASN A 44 -5.92 -10.99 9.19
C ASN A 44 -5.49 -10.88 10.67
N ASN A 45 -5.20 -9.66 11.13
CA ASN A 45 -4.69 -9.37 12.47
C ASN A 45 -3.45 -10.21 12.85
N ASN A 46 -2.60 -10.54 11.88
CA ASN A 46 -1.38 -11.28 12.15
C ASN A 46 -0.41 -10.43 12.98
N ILE A 47 0.01 -10.95 14.12
CA ILE A 47 0.83 -10.22 15.11
C ILE A 47 2.19 -9.73 14.59
N ILE A 48 2.70 -10.29 13.49
CA ILE A 48 3.96 -9.90 12.86
C ILE A 48 3.71 -8.95 11.69
N LEU A 49 2.76 -9.28 10.82
CA LEU A 49 2.52 -8.53 9.58
C LEU A 49 1.76 -7.22 9.83
N ASP A 50 0.88 -7.17 10.83
CA ASP A 50 0.07 -5.99 11.11
C ASP A 50 0.92 -4.78 11.53
N PRO A 51 1.86 -4.89 12.50
CA PRO A 51 2.75 -3.77 12.83
C PRO A 51 3.63 -3.32 11.66
N MET A 52 4.03 -4.25 10.78
CA MET A 52 4.79 -3.91 9.58
C MET A 52 3.95 -3.11 8.58
N CYS A 53 2.70 -3.52 8.36
CA CYS A 53 1.77 -2.79 7.50
C CYS A 53 1.48 -1.39 8.07
N LYS A 54 1.20 -1.27 9.37
CA LYS A 54 0.92 0.03 10.02
C LYS A 54 2.14 0.97 9.98
N THR A 55 3.35 0.43 10.10
CA THR A 55 4.58 1.22 9.92
C THR A 55 4.68 1.77 8.50
N LEU A 56 4.33 0.97 7.50
CA LEU A 56 4.30 1.37 6.09
C LEU A 56 3.23 2.43 5.85
N VAL A 57 2.02 2.27 6.37
CA VAL A 57 0.96 3.30 6.33
C VAL A 57 1.48 4.62 6.89
N ASN A 58 2.00 4.63 8.11
CA ASN A 58 2.43 5.85 8.78
C ASN A 58 3.57 6.58 8.05
N ARG A 59 4.43 5.85 7.33
CA ARG A 59 5.55 6.44 6.57
C ARG A 59 5.15 6.89 5.17
N GLU A 60 4.35 6.09 4.48
CA GLU A 60 4.14 6.23 3.03
C GLU A 60 2.78 6.86 2.68
N VAL A 61 1.83 6.99 3.61
CA VAL A 61 0.46 7.48 3.29
C VAL A 61 0.47 8.84 2.60
N ASN A 62 1.32 9.78 3.04
CA ASN A 62 1.40 11.11 2.45
C ASN A 62 1.94 11.08 1.02
N TYR A 63 2.96 10.24 0.79
CA TYR A 63 3.49 9.99 -0.56
C TYR A 63 2.41 9.36 -1.44
N ILE A 64 1.73 8.32 -0.95
CA ILE A 64 0.66 7.64 -1.69
C ILE A 64 -0.47 8.61 -2.07
N ILE A 65 -0.93 9.44 -1.14
CA ILE A 65 -1.97 10.46 -1.41
C ILE A 65 -1.49 11.43 -2.50
N SER A 66 -0.26 11.92 -2.40
CA SER A 66 0.31 12.85 -3.39
C SER A 66 0.36 12.22 -4.79
N GLU A 67 0.84 10.99 -4.88
CA GLU A 67 0.99 10.30 -6.16
C GLU A 67 -0.35 9.89 -6.79
N LEU A 68 -1.33 9.54 -5.96
CA LEU A 68 -2.70 9.32 -6.42
C LEU A 68 -3.33 10.61 -6.96
N ARG A 69 -3.08 11.77 -6.33
CA ARG A 69 -3.49 13.08 -6.87
C ARG A 69 -2.76 13.42 -8.17
N ASN A 70 -1.55 12.88 -8.37
CA ASN A 70 -0.81 12.93 -9.64
C ASN A 70 -1.25 11.85 -10.65
N ASN A 71 -2.38 11.18 -10.43
CA ASN A 71 -2.96 10.14 -11.29
C ASN A 71 -2.10 8.88 -11.47
N LYS A 72 -1.15 8.60 -10.57
CA LYS A 72 -0.46 7.31 -10.60
C LYS A 72 -1.39 6.16 -10.19
N THR A 73 -1.19 5.00 -10.80
CA THR A 73 -1.95 3.79 -10.47
C THR A 73 -1.38 3.09 -9.23
N PRO A 74 -2.17 2.25 -8.54
CA PRO A 74 -1.67 1.42 -7.45
C PRO A 74 -0.45 0.57 -7.84
N ASP A 75 -0.40 0.07 -9.08
CA ASP A 75 0.75 -0.67 -9.59
C ASP A 75 2.01 0.19 -9.66
N GLN A 76 1.91 1.40 -10.20
CA GLN A 76 3.05 2.32 -10.33
C GLN A 76 3.58 2.73 -8.95
N ILE A 77 2.68 3.11 -8.03
CA ILE A 77 3.04 3.54 -6.68
C ILE A 77 3.72 2.39 -5.92
N CYS A 78 3.18 1.18 -5.98
CA CYS A 78 3.77 0.03 -5.31
C CYS A 78 5.09 -0.45 -5.94
N GLN A 79 5.31 -0.17 -7.22
CA GLN A 79 6.60 -0.38 -7.87
C GLN A 79 7.63 0.67 -7.45
N ASP A 80 7.22 1.95 -7.34
CA ASP A 80 8.09 3.04 -6.90
C ASP A 80 8.54 2.84 -5.43
N LEU A 81 7.64 2.34 -4.59
CA LEU A 81 7.94 1.93 -3.20
C LEU A 81 8.71 0.60 -3.11
N GLN A 82 9.03 -0.04 -4.25
CA GLN A 82 9.72 -1.32 -4.34
C GLN A 82 9.02 -2.51 -3.65
N PHE A 83 7.74 -2.36 -3.30
CA PHE A 83 6.92 -3.44 -2.74
C PHE A 83 6.42 -4.40 -3.82
N CYS A 84 6.31 -3.92 -5.05
CA CYS A 84 6.05 -4.73 -6.23
C CYS A 84 7.26 -4.74 -7.17
N PRO A 85 7.57 -5.88 -7.82
CA PRO A 85 8.59 -5.90 -8.84
C PRO A 85 8.21 -4.94 -9.98
N SER A 86 9.18 -4.16 -10.44
CA SER A 86 9.05 -3.39 -11.67
C SER A 86 8.89 -4.40 -12.81
N ILE A 87 7.70 -4.50 -13.40
CA ILE A 87 7.52 -5.28 -14.62
C ILE A 87 8.20 -4.50 -15.73
N LYS A 88 9.52 -4.67 -15.88
CA LYS A 88 10.12 -4.51 -17.20
C LYS A 88 9.57 -5.68 -18.00
N LEU A 89 8.66 -5.41 -18.93
CA LEU A 89 8.37 -6.35 -20.00
C LEU A 89 9.73 -6.71 -20.60
N LEU A 90 10.21 -7.93 -20.33
CA LEU A 90 11.28 -8.52 -21.11
C LEU A 90 10.67 -8.75 -22.49
N ASN A 91 10.88 -7.79 -23.38
CA ASN A 91 10.79 -8.01 -24.81
C ASN A 91 11.93 -8.93 -25.24
#